data_AF-A0A8X7W047-F1
#
_entry.id   AF-A0A8X7W047-F1
#
_cell.length_a   1.000
_cell.length_b   1.000
_cell.length_c   1.000
_cell.angle_alpha   90.00
_cell.angle_beta   90.00
_cell.angle_gamma   90.00
#
_symmetry.space_group_name_H-M   'P 1'
#
loop_
_entity.id
_entity.type
_entity.pdbx_description
1 polymer ?
#
loop_
_entity_poly.entity_id
_entity_poly.type
_entity_poly.pdbx_seq_one_letter_code
_entity_poly.pdbx_strand_id
1 'polypeptide(L)'
;MFFYLTNDDRYLIKTMKKSETKVFLRMLAAYYNQVRAFENSLVIRFYGLRCVILNGPTQKEVRFVIMGNLFCSEYSIHRRFDLRGSSLGRTTDKPELQINSNTILKDLDLKFIFRLQKAWFQ
;
A
#
# COMPACT_ATOMS: atom_id res chain seq x y z
N MET A 1 10.88 -4.05 6.31
CA MET A 1 9.66 -3.22 6.46
C MET A 1 8.57 -4.16 6.92
N PHE A 2 7.94 -3.89 8.07
CA PHE A 2 6.94 -4.79 8.64
C PHE A 2 5.54 -4.26 8.39
N PHE A 3 4.63 -5.19 8.16
CA PHE A 3 3.20 -4.95 8.01
C PHE A 3 2.44 -5.84 8.97
N TYR A 4 1.39 -5.29 9.55
CA TYR A 4 0.45 -6.00 10.40
C TYR A 4 -0.96 -5.70 9.90
N LEU A 5 -1.85 -6.67 10.04
CA LEU A 5 -3.26 -6.53 9.71
C LEU A 5 -4.05 -6.54 11.02
N THR A 6 -5.10 -5.72 11.12
CA THR A 6 -6.02 -5.80 12.26
C THR A 6 -6.82 -7.10 12.19
N ASN A 7 -7.33 -7.56 13.35
CA ASN A 7 -8.08 -8.82 13.42
C ASN A 7 -9.36 -8.85 12.57
N ASP A 8 -9.92 -7.67 12.28
CA ASP A 8 -11.09 -7.49 11.42
C ASP A 8 -10.72 -7.18 9.96
N ASP A 9 -9.44 -7.28 9.59
CA ASP A 9 -8.86 -7.01 8.27
C ASP A 9 -9.10 -5.60 7.70
N ARG A 10 -9.70 -4.68 8.45
CA ARG A 10 -10.05 -3.34 7.94
C ARG A 10 -8.85 -2.42 7.79
N TYR A 11 -7.82 -2.59 8.60
CA TYR A 11 -6.68 -1.69 8.65
C TYR A 11 -5.36 -2.42 8.53
N LEU A 12 -4.45 -1.82 7.78
CA LEU A 12 -3.05 -2.21 7.68
C LEU A 12 -2.20 -1.26 8.53
N ILE A 13 -1.31 -1.82 9.32
CA ILE A 13 -0.32 -1.09 10.11
C ILE A 13 1.04 -1.31 9.46
N LYS A 14 1.70 -0.22 9.07
CA LYS A 14 3.01 -0.26 8.42
C LYS A 14 4.05 0.45 9.27
N THR A 15 5.15 -0.23 9.59
CA THR A 15 6.30 0.39 10.25
C THR A 15 6.99 1.38 9.32
N MET A 16 7.37 2.53 9.84
CA MET A 16 7.97 3.64 9.10
C MET A 16 9.33 4.01 9.69
N LYS A 17 10.30 4.30 8.82
CA LYS A 17 11.58 4.91 9.23
C LYS A 17 11.34 6.36 9.66
N LYS A 18 12.26 6.92 10.46
CA LYS A 18 12.24 8.34 10.85
C LYS A 18 12.24 9.28 9.64
N SER A 19 13.00 8.95 8.59
CA SER A 19 13.05 9.74 7.34
C SER A 19 11.70 9.72 6.59
N GLU A 20 11.07 8.56 6.45
CA GLU A 20 9.76 8.42 5.82
C GLU A 20 8.67 9.17 6.61
N THR A 21 8.75 9.15 7.94
CA THR A 21 7.84 9.90 8.81
C THR A 21 7.95 11.42 8.58
N LYS A 22 9.17 11.94 8.40
CA LYS A 22 9.37 13.36 8.07
C LYS A 22 8.74 13.72 6.72
N VAL A 23 8.87 12.86 5.72
CA VAL A 23 8.24 13.05 4.41
C VAL A 23 6.71 13.04 4.55
N PHE A 24 6.17 12.06 5.28
CA PHE A 24 4.74 11.92 5.54
C PHE A 24 4.13 13.18 6.16
N LEU A 25 4.80 13.76 7.16
CA LEU A 25 4.34 14.99 7.79
C LEU A 25 4.37 16.20 6.85
N ARG A 26 5.41 16.31 6.01
CA ARG A 26 5.49 17.41 5.01
C ARG A 26 4.42 17.31 3.93
N MET A 27 4.03 16.10 3.51
CA MET A 27 2.99 15.90 2.50
C MET A 27 1.56 16.02 3.05
N LEU A 28 1.37 16.08 4.37
CA LEU A 28 0.05 15.92 4.99
C LEU A 28 -0.99 16.96 4.53
N ALA A 29 -0.57 18.22 4.35
CA ALA A 29 -1.46 19.27 3.86
C ALA A 29 -1.93 19.02 2.41
N ALA A 30 -1.00 18.62 1.53
CA ALA A 30 -1.33 18.27 0.14
C ALA A 30 -2.22 17.02 0.07
N TYR A 31 -1.90 15.99 0.86
CA TYR A 31 -2.71 14.78 0.99
C TYR A 31 -4.15 15.11 1.44
N TYR A 32 -4.30 15.95 2.47
CA TYR A 32 -5.61 16.35 2.98
C TYR A 32 -6.43 17.07 1.90
N ASN A 33 -5.82 18.01 1.18
CA ASN A 33 -6.50 18.73 0.10
C ASN A 33 -6.94 17.78 -1.03
N GLN A 34 -6.10 16.81 -1.41
CA GLN A 34 -6.43 15.80 -2.42
C GLN A 34 -7.62 14.94 -2.00
N VAL A 35 -7.58 14.35 -0.80
CA VAL A 35 -8.65 13.45 -0.33
C VAL A 35 -9.96 14.22 -0.08
N ARG A 36 -9.88 15.50 0.31
CA ARG A 36 -11.05 16.36 0.47
C ARG A 36 -11.68 16.76 -0.87
N ALA A 37 -10.86 17.06 -1.88
CA ALA A 37 -11.36 17.49 -3.19
C ALA A 37 -11.90 16.33 -4.04
N PHE A 38 -11.38 15.11 -3.84
CA PHE A 38 -11.72 13.94 -4.65
C PHE A 38 -12.19 12.78 -3.77
N GLU A 39 -13.51 12.64 -3.64
CA GLU A 39 -14.15 11.59 -2.84
C GLU A 39 -13.72 10.16 -3.27
N ASN A 40 -13.54 9.97 -4.58
CA ASN A 40 -13.12 8.72 -5.21
C ASN A 40 -11.60 8.60 -5.43
N SER A 41 -10.81 9.30 -4.61
CA SER A 41 -9.34 9.22 -4.69
C SER A 41 -8.84 7.78 -4.48
N LEU A 42 -7.97 7.32 -5.37
CA LEU A 42 -7.26 6.04 -5.24
C LEU A 42 -6.07 6.12 -4.28
N VAL A 43 -5.76 7.31 -3.75
CA VAL A 43 -4.71 7.49 -2.74
C VAL A 43 -5.14 6.76 -1.46
N ILE A 44 -4.20 6.00 -0.88
CA ILE A 44 -4.46 5.26 0.34
C ILE A 44 -4.97 6.16 1.46
N ARG A 45 -6.02 5.72 2.16
CA ARG A 45 -6.55 6.45 3.31
C ARG A 45 -5.69 6.19 4.54
N PHE A 46 -5.05 7.23 5.06
CA PHE A 46 -4.32 7.20 6.32
C PHE A 46 -5.22 7.61 7.48
N TYR A 47 -5.23 6.80 8.54
CA TYR A 47 -6.05 7.02 9.74
C TYR A 47 -5.25 7.49 10.95
N GLY A 48 -3.93 7.32 10.93
CA GLY A 48 -3.08 7.85 11.98
C GLY A 48 -1.61 7.52 11.80
N LEU A 49 -0.77 8.44 12.25
CA LEU A 49 0.65 8.20 12.49
C LEU A 49 0.86 8.10 14.00
N ARG A 50 1.58 7.09 14.46
CA ARG A 50 1.89 6.87 15.87
C ARG A 50 3.36 6.53 16.05
N CYS A 51 3.87 6.87 17.22
CA CYS A 51 5.22 6.51 17.67
C CYS A 51 5.08 5.91 19.06
N VAL A 52 5.60 4.70 19.25
CA VAL A 52 5.64 4.02 20.55
C VAL A 52 7.10 3.92 20.97
N ILE A 53 7.37 4.25 22.22
CA ILE A 53 8.68 4.08 22.84
C ILE A 53 8.65 2.77 23.61
N LEU A 54 9.51 1.83 23.21
CA LEU A 54 9.68 0.58 23.92
C LEU A 54 10.72 0.81 25.02
N ASN A 55 10.25 0.75 26.26
CA ASN A 55 11.09 0.89 27.45
C ASN A 55 11.80 -0.44 27.72
N GLY A 56 13.13 -0.42 27.81
CA GLY A 56 13.99 -1.58 28.04
C GLY A 56 15.46 -1.15 28.16
N PRO A 57 16.41 -2.11 28.21
CA PRO A 57 17.85 -1.81 28.32
C PRO A 57 18.38 -0.90 27.21
N THR A 58 17.73 -0.92 26.05
CA THR A 58 17.94 0.04 24.97
C THR A 58 16.59 0.62 24.59
N GLN A 59 16.41 1.94 24.78
CA GLN A 59 15.21 2.63 24.33
C GLN A 59 15.10 2.55 22.81
N LYS A 60 13.96 2.08 22.32
CA LYS A 60 13.69 1.96 20.88
C LYS A 60 12.37 2.62 20.53
N GLU A 61 12.42 3.56 19.60
CA GLU A 61 11.24 4.19 19.04
C GLU A 61 10.75 3.45 17.80
N VAL A 62 9.49 3.01 17.82
CA VAL A 62 8.83 2.40 16.66
C VAL A 62 7.77 3.36 16.15
N ARG A 63 7.94 3.80 14.90
CA ARG A 63 6.96 4.64 14.20
C ARG A 63 6.17 3.79 13.24
N PHE A 64 4.87 4.03 13.15
CA PHE A 64 4.01 3.33 12.23
C PHE A 64 2.82 4.17 11.81
N VAL A 65 2.31 3.87 10.62
CA VAL A 65 1.09 4.46 10.09
C VAL A 65 -0.01 3.40 10.06
N ILE A 66 -1.23 3.82 10.39
CA ILE A 66 -2.46 3.04 10.26
C ILE A 66 -3.12 3.52 8.96
N MET A 67 -3.39 2.59 8.06
CA MET A 67 -3.97 2.87 6.74
C MET A 67 -5.07 1.87 6.41
N GLY A 68 -5.98 2.22 5.51
CA GLY A 68 -7.04 1.30 5.06
C GLY A 68 -6.46 0.09 4.37
N ASN A 69 -7.03 -1.09 4.62
CA ASN A 69 -6.70 -2.27 3.84
C ASN A 69 -7.49 -2.26 2.53
N LEU A 70 -6.78 -2.15 1.40
CA LEU A 70 -7.38 -2.19 0.06
C LEU A 70 -8.04 -3.55 -0.23
N PHE A 71 -7.57 -4.61 0.42
CA PHE A 71 -8.03 -5.98 0.19
C PHE A 71 -9.14 -6.42 1.15
N CYS A 72 -9.67 -5.51 1.99
CA CYS A 72 -10.83 -5.77 2.82
C CYS A 72 -12.07 -5.80 1.92
N SER A 73 -12.46 -7.01 1.47
CA SER A 73 -13.56 -7.22 0.54
C SER A 73 -14.35 -8.47 0.92
N GLU A 74 -15.66 -8.46 0.65
CA GLU A 74 -16.52 -9.63 0.76
C GLU A 74 -16.25 -10.67 -0.35
N TYR A 75 -15.47 -10.29 -1.37
CA TYR A 75 -15.14 -11.14 -2.51
C TYR A 75 -13.74 -11.74 -2.38
N SER A 76 -13.60 -12.97 -2.88
CA SER A 76 -12.30 -13.65 -2.95
C SER A 76 -11.36 -12.99 -3.96
N ILE A 77 -10.19 -12.58 -3.50
CA ILE A 77 -9.14 -12.03 -4.35
C ILE A 77 -8.31 -13.18 -4.91
N HIS A 78 -8.47 -13.48 -6.20
CA HIS A 78 -7.78 -14.58 -6.87
C HIS A 78 -6.34 -14.25 -7.27
N ARG A 79 -6.05 -12.98 -7.59
CA ARG A 79 -4.73 -12.50 -8.00
C ARG A 79 -4.50 -11.09 -7.46
N ARG A 80 -3.26 -10.79 -7.10
CA ARG A 80 -2.83 -9.47 -6.62
C ARG A 80 -1.67 -8.98 -7.46
N PHE A 81 -1.64 -7.69 -7.76
CA PHE A 81 -0.60 -7.06 -8.57
C PHE A 81 -0.03 -5.82 -7.86
N ASP A 82 1.29 -5.69 -7.81
CA ASP A 82 2.00 -4.41 -7.62
C ASP A 82 2.37 -3.93 -9.03
N LEU A 83 1.78 -2.83 -9.50
CA LEU A 83 2.03 -2.24 -10.81
C LEU A 83 2.68 -0.86 -10.66
N ARG A 84 3.72 -0.58 -11.45
CA ARG A 84 4.51 0.67 -11.37
C ARG A 84 4.79 1.31 -12.73
N GLY A 85 4.45 0.63 -13.83
CA GLY A 85 4.67 1.11 -15.19
C GLY A 85 6.11 0.98 -15.69
N SER A 86 6.96 0.19 -15.02
CA SER A 86 8.35 -0.06 -15.43
C SER A 86 8.60 -1.55 -15.69
N SER A 87 9.76 -1.88 -16.28
CA SER A 87 10.13 -3.26 -16.61
C SER A 87 11.20 -3.84 -15.67
N LEU A 88 12.16 -3.04 -15.21
CA LEU A 88 13.29 -3.51 -14.41
C LEU A 88 12.84 -4.05 -13.04
N GLY A 89 13.06 -5.35 -12.79
CA GLY A 89 12.67 -6.02 -11.55
C GLY A 89 11.16 -6.23 -11.39
N ARG A 90 10.39 -6.13 -12.49
CA ARG A 90 8.92 -6.18 -12.51
C ARG A 90 8.36 -7.51 -13.04
N THR A 91 9.07 -8.60 -12.77
CA THR A 91 8.59 -9.99 -12.88
C THR A 91 8.63 -10.67 -11.51
N THR A 92 7.77 -11.65 -11.30
CA THR A 92 7.81 -12.53 -10.12
C THR A 92 8.71 -13.73 -10.38
N ASP A 93 9.55 -14.09 -9.42
CA ASP A 93 10.51 -15.20 -9.56
C ASP A 93 9.88 -16.59 -9.37
N LYS A 94 8.57 -16.66 -9.15
CA LYS A 94 7.84 -17.91 -8.88
C LYS A 94 7.32 -18.52 -10.19
N PRO A 95 7.50 -19.84 -10.39
CA PRO A 95 6.91 -20.52 -11.54
C PRO A 95 5.37 -20.53 -11.44
N GLU A 96 4.69 -20.62 -12.59
CA GLU A 96 3.23 -20.47 -12.69
C GLU A 96 2.45 -21.45 -11.80
N LEU A 97 2.96 -22.69 -11.65
CA LEU A 97 2.39 -23.72 -10.78
C LEU A 97 2.43 -23.40 -9.28
N GLN A 98 3.30 -22.47 -8.86
CA GLN A 98 3.44 -22.03 -7.47
C GLN A 98 2.74 -20.69 -7.19
N ILE A 99 2.10 -20.09 -8.20
CA ILE A 99 1.34 -18.85 -8.03
C ILE A 99 0.04 -19.17 -7.29
N ASN A 100 -0.20 -18.45 -6.20
CA ASN A 100 -1.45 -18.51 -5.43
C ASN A 100 -1.99 -17.10 -5.18
N SER A 101 -3.17 -17.00 -4.55
CA SER A 101 -3.85 -15.74 -4.25
C SER A 101 -3.04 -14.74 -3.40
N ASN A 102 -2.05 -15.24 -2.65
CA ASN A 102 -1.17 -14.43 -1.82
C ASN A 102 0.11 -13.98 -2.54
N THR A 103 0.35 -14.48 -3.75
CA THR A 103 1.50 -14.05 -4.56
C THR A 103 1.22 -12.68 -5.17
N ILE A 104 2.14 -11.74 -4.95
CA ILE A 104 2.08 -10.40 -5.52
C ILE A 104 2.78 -10.43 -6.88
N LEU A 105 1.97 -10.46 -7.94
CA LEU A 105 2.41 -10.39 -9.33
C LEU A 105 2.83 -8.95 -9.68
N LYS A 106 3.61 -8.78 -10.74
CA LYS A 106 4.15 -7.49 -11.17
C LYS A 106 3.81 -7.16 -12.62
N ASP A 107 4.33 -6.06 -13.13
CA ASP A 107 3.99 -5.49 -14.44
C ASP A 107 4.19 -6.48 -15.60
N LEU A 108 5.29 -7.23 -15.64
CA LEU A 108 5.58 -8.19 -16.71
C LEU A 108 4.80 -9.51 -16.57
N ASP A 109 4.22 -9.77 -15.40
CA ASP A 109 3.34 -10.92 -15.17
C ASP A 109 1.88 -10.61 -15.60
N LEU A 110 1.57 -9.34 -15.89
CA LEU A 110 0.24 -8.87 -16.26
C LEU A 110 -0.05 -9.14 -17.75
N LYS A 111 -0.67 -10.28 -18.03
CA LYS A 111 -1.06 -10.69 -19.40
C LYS A 111 -2.35 -9.99 -19.92
N PHE A 112 -2.70 -8.81 -19.40
CA PHE A 112 -3.92 -8.08 -19.74
C PHE A 112 -3.60 -6.76 -20.44
N ILE A 113 -4.39 -6.42 -21.46
CA ILE A 113 -4.37 -5.11 -22.11
C ILE A 113 -5.66 -4.38 -21.74
N PHE A 114 -5.53 -3.24 -21.06
CA PHE A 114 -6.67 -2.42 -20.68
C PHE A 114 -6.89 -1.34 -21.74
N ARG A 115 -8.12 -1.22 -22.24
CA ARG A 115 -8.52 -0.06 -23.06
C ARG A 115 -9.14 0.98 -22.17
N LEU A 116 -8.56 2.17 -22.15
CA LEU A 116 -9.08 3.30 -21.40
C LEU A 116 -9.95 4.16 -22.33
N GLN A 117 -11.07 4.67 -21.83
CA GLN A 117 -11.89 5.60 -22.59
C GLN A 117 -11.12 6.92 -22.80
N LYS A 118 -11.19 7.47 -24.02
CA LYS A 118 -10.42 8.65 -24.45
C LYS A 118 -10.54 9.87 -23.53
N ALA A 119 -11.66 10.03 -22.83
CA ALA A 119 -11.92 11.18 -21.95
C ALA A 119 -11.00 11.29 -20.72
N TRP A 120 -10.25 10.22 -20.37
CA TRP A 120 -9.45 10.17 -19.13
C TRP A 120 -7.99 10.62 -19.30
N PHE A 121 -7.55 10.95 -20.52
CA PHE A 121 -6.13 11.24 -20.83
C PHE A 121 -5.92 12.42 -21.80
N GLN A 122 -6.84 13.40 -21.81
CA GLN A 122 -6.63 14.69 -22.49
C GLN A 122 -6.06 15.72 -21.53
#